data_AF-A0A963DTM8-F1
#
_entry.id   AF-A0A963DTM8-F1
#
_cell.length_a   1.000
_cell.length_b   1.000
_cell.length_c   1.000
_cell.angle_alpha   90.00
_cell.angle_beta   90.00
_cell.angle_gamma   90.00
#
_symmetry.space_group_name_H-M   'P 1'
#
loop_
_entity.id
_entity.type
_entity.pdbx_description
1 polymer ?
#
loop_
_entity_poly.entity_id
_entity_poly.type
_entity_poly.pdbx_seq_one_letter_code
_entity_poly.pdbx_strand_id
1 'polypeptide(L)'
;MNQMLGRAAAAITAMAVSVSAWSLELAGDKRVRLHARDGSVVDIGRVHFEPDGDVTRFELDIAHERFKDFFLSMKEFKCLESAEEIQCHVPYPYPQPGIVRDGDLRWLEHS
;
A
#
# COMPACT_ATOMS: atom_id res chain seq x y z
N MET A 1 3.56 52.09 43.47
CA MET A 1 2.50 51.24 44.05
C MET A 1 1.85 50.48 42.89
N ASN A 2 2.19 49.20 42.73
CA ASN A 2 1.70 48.11 41.85
C ASN A 2 0.91 48.48 40.57
N GLN A 3 1.40 48.22 39.34
CA GLN A 3 1.56 46.91 38.65
C GLN A 3 0.36 45.96 38.81
N MET A 4 -0.58 45.94 37.84
CA MET A 4 -1.35 44.73 37.51
C MET A 4 -1.43 44.55 36.00
N LEU A 5 -0.63 43.59 35.55
CA LEU A 5 -0.39 43.11 34.20
C LEU A 5 -1.38 41.96 33.94
N GLY A 6 -2.42 42.20 33.15
CA GLY A 6 -3.38 41.16 32.74
C GLY A 6 -2.88 40.41 31.51
N ARG A 7 -2.01 39.40 31.69
CA ARG A 7 -1.59 38.51 30.60
C ARG A 7 -2.66 37.43 30.40
N ALA A 8 -3.52 37.59 29.40
CA ALA A 8 -4.35 36.51 28.90
C ALA A 8 -3.45 35.47 28.21
N ALA A 9 -3.14 34.38 28.91
CA ALA A 9 -2.42 33.25 28.35
C ALA A 9 -3.42 32.38 27.56
N ALA A 10 -3.41 32.51 26.23
CA ALA A 10 -4.09 31.57 25.36
C ALA A 10 -3.32 30.23 25.40
N ALA A 11 -3.88 29.25 26.09
CA ALA A 11 -3.34 27.89 26.10
C ALA A 11 -3.65 27.22 24.75
N ILE A 12 -2.65 27.10 23.89
CA ILE A 12 -2.71 26.30 22.67
C ILE A 12 -2.44 24.85 23.09
N THR A 13 -3.52 24.09 23.33
CA THR A 13 -3.42 22.65 23.58
C THR A 13 -3.20 21.96 22.25
N ALA A 14 -1.95 21.60 21.93
CA ALA A 14 -1.64 20.78 20.77
C ALA A 14 -2.18 19.35 21.01
N MET A 15 -3.27 18.99 20.32
CA MET A 15 -3.71 17.60 20.22
C MET A 15 -2.68 16.83 19.39
N ALA A 16 -1.77 16.11 20.07
CA ALA A 16 -0.91 15.14 19.42
C ALA A 16 -1.77 13.93 19.03
N VAL A 17 -2.02 13.77 17.73
CA VAL A 17 -2.60 12.54 17.20
C VAL A 17 -1.54 11.46 17.31
N SER A 18 -1.77 10.47 18.18
CA SER A 18 -0.88 9.32 18.35
C SER A 18 -1.00 8.40 17.13
N VAL A 19 -0.18 8.65 16.11
CA VAL A 19 -0.03 7.75 14.95
C VAL A 19 0.86 6.57 15.38
N SER A 20 0.41 5.33 15.15
CA SER A 20 1.18 4.14 15.55
C SER A 20 2.45 4.02 14.70
N ALA A 21 3.54 3.51 15.29
CA ALA A 21 4.80 3.31 14.55
C ALA A 21 4.61 2.40 13.31
N TRP A 22 3.68 1.45 13.38
CA TRP A 22 3.30 0.56 12.29
C TRP A 22 2.67 1.29 11.11
N SER A 23 1.75 2.22 11.39
CA SER A 23 1.14 3.04 10.33
C SER A 23 2.16 3.96 9.65
N LEU A 24 3.23 4.34 10.34
CA LEU A 24 4.32 5.12 9.73
C LEU A 24 5.20 4.27 8.80
N GLU A 25 5.39 2.98 9.09
CA GLU A 25 6.10 2.06 8.18
C GLU A 25 5.33 1.87 6.87
N LEU A 26 4.02 1.70 7.00
CA LEU A 26 3.05 1.64 5.90
C LEU A 26 2.58 3.03 5.48
N ALA A 27 3.47 4.02 5.39
CA ALA A 27 3.14 5.32 4.81
C ALA A 27 3.81 5.53 3.44
N GLY A 28 3.10 6.20 2.54
CA GLY A 28 3.58 6.60 1.23
C GLY A 28 3.77 5.46 0.24
N ASP A 29 4.55 5.70 -0.82
CA ASP A 29 4.72 4.78 -1.93
C ASP A 29 5.72 3.66 -1.63
N LYS A 30 5.31 2.43 -1.93
CA LYS A 30 6.13 1.21 -1.86
C LYS A 30 6.15 0.54 -3.22
N ARG A 31 7.26 -0.08 -3.59
CA ARG A 31 7.38 -0.87 -4.83
C ARG A 31 7.03 -2.32 -4.57
N VAL A 32 6.25 -2.91 -5.48
CA VAL A 32 5.99 -4.35 -5.52
C VAL A 32 7.01 -4.99 -6.47
N ARG A 33 7.78 -5.94 -5.94
CA ARG A 33 8.87 -6.61 -6.67
C ARG A 33 8.65 -8.11 -6.70
N LEU A 34 8.66 -8.69 -7.89
CA LEU A 34 8.68 -10.12 -8.10
C LEU A 34 10.13 -10.60 -8.11
N HIS A 35 10.44 -11.56 -7.25
CA HIS A 35 11.71 -12.26 -7.22
C HIS A 35 11.52 -13.62 -7.91
N ALA A 36 12.01 -13.74 -9.14
CA ALA A 36 11.84 -14.95 -9.92
C ALA A 36 12.87 -16.02 -9.56
N ARG A 37 12.60 -17.27 -9.94
CA ARG A 37 13.48 -18.42 -9.70
C ARG A 37 14.85 -18.28 -10.36
N ASP A 38 14.91 -17.62 -11.51
CA ASP A 38 16.15 -17.35 -12.26
C ASP A 38 17.03 -16.26 -11.61
N GLY A 39 16.60 -15.71 -10.46
CA GLY A 39 17.30 -14.66 -9.73
C GLY A 39 17.00 -13.25 -10.22
N SER A 40 16.19 -13.08 -11.27
CA SER A 40 15.77 -11.78 -11.73
C SER A 40 14.79 -11.12 -10.74
N VAL A 41 14.84 -9.79 -10.68
CA VAL A 41 13.93 -8.98 -9.89
C VAL A 41 13.20 -8.04 -10.84
N VAL A 42 11.87 -8.14 -10.84
CA VAL A 42 11.00 -7.34 -11.72
C VAL A 42 10.15 -6.43 -10.86
N ASP A 43 10.21 -5.12 -11.11
CA ASP A 43 9.23 -4.18 -10.56
C ASP A 43 7.88 -4.42 -11.26
N ILE A 44 6.86 -4.87 -10.51
CA ILE A 44 5.55 -5.28 -11.03
C ILE A 44 4.40 -4.34 -10.64
N GLY A 45 4.68 -3.34 -9.80
CA GLY A 45 3.67 -2.37 -9.40
C GLY A 45 4.13 -1.48 -8.25
N ARG A 46 3.20 -0.66 -7.77
CA ARG A 46 3.36 0.18 -6.57
C ARG A 46 2.13 0.07 -5.69
N VAL A 47 2.35 0.17 -4.39
CA VAL A 47 1.28 0.36 -3.42
C VAL A 47 1.45 1.74 -2.80
N HIS A 48 0.42 2.56 -2.88
CA HIS A 48 0.35 3.80 -2.12
C HIS A 48 -0.36 3.53 -0.80
N PHE A 49 0.23 3.94 0.33
CA PHE A 49 -0.39 3.79 1.64
C PHE A 49 -0.65 5.14 2.32
N GLU A 50 -1.85 5.31 2.86
CA GLU A 50 -2.32 6.50 3.55
C GLU A 50 -2.82 6.16 4.96
N PRO A 51 -2.06 6.47 6.01
CA PRO A 51 -2.52 6.31 7.40
C PRO A 51 -3.77 7.14 7.70
N ASP A 52 -4.80 6.50 8.27
CA ASP A 52 -6.11 7.09 8.59
C ASP A 52 -6.58 6.57 9.97
N GLY A 53 -6.00 7.11 11.04
CA GLY A 53 -6.27 6.68 12.41
C GLY A 53 -5.80 5.24 12.69
N ASP A 54 -6.74 4.36 13.06
CA ASP A 54 -6.45 2.95 13.39
C ASP A 54 -6.31 2.05 12.16
N VAL A 55 -6.55 2.58 10.96
CA VAL A 55 -6.38 1.87 9.70
C VAL A 55 -5.35 2.58 8.82
N THR A 56 -4.81 1.87 7.85
CA THR A 56 -4.07 2.46 6.75
C THR A 56 -4.78 2.08 5.46
N ARG A 57 -5.22 3.08 4.69
CA ARG A 57 -5.79 2.87 3.36
C ARG A 57 -4.66 2.56 2.39
N PHE A 58 -4.95 1.76 1.38
CA PHE A 58 -3.99 1.50 0.33
C PHE A 58 -4.62 1.38 -1.05
N GLU A 59 -3.83 1.72 -2.06
CA GLU A 59 -4.16 1.55 -3.48
C GLU A 59 -3.00 0.82 -4.16
N LEU A 60 -3.31 -0.28 -4.86
CA LEU A 60 -2.34 -1.07 -5.61
C LEU A 60 -2.47 -0.75 -7.10
N ASP A 61 -1.37 -0.27 -7.67
CA ASP A 61 -1.21 -0.02 -9.11
C ASP A 61 -0.27 -1.08 -9.70
N ILE A 62 -0.83 -2.02 -10.46
CA ILE A 62 -0.07 -3.06 -11.15
C ILE A 62 0.43 -2.53 -12.49
N ALA A 63 1.74 -2.62 -12.70
CA ALA A 63 2.44 -2.16 -13.90
C ALA A 63 2.21 -3.12 -15.09
N HIS A 64 0.96 -3.20 -15.58
CA HIS A 64 0.53 -4.14 -16.62
C HIS A 64 1.34 -4.04 -17.92
N GLU A 65 1.95 -2.89 -18.22
CA GLU A 65 2.86 -2.69 -19.35
C GLU A 65 4.14 -3.54 -19.28
N ARG A 66 4.47 -4.07 -18.10
CA ARG A 66 5.60 -4.98 -17.88
C ARG A 66 5.23 -6.44 -18.17
N PHE A 67 3.94 -6.74 -18.33
CA PHE A 67 3.41 -8.07 -18.55
C PHE A 67 3.15 -8.30 -20.05
N LYS A 68 3.26 -9.55 -20.46
CA LYS A 68 2.85 -10.03 -21.79
C LYS A 68 1.45 -10.62 -21.72
N ASP A 69 0.79 -10.66 -22.87
CA ASP A 69 -0.54 -11.25 -23.00
C ASP A 69 -0.44 -12.72 -23.37
N PHE A 70 -1.04 -13.57 -22.53
CA PHE A 70 -1.25 -14.99 -22.81
C PHE A 70 -2.74 -15.28 -22.78
N PHE A 71 -3.19 -16.22 -23.61
CA PHE A 71 -4.61 -16.53 -23.73
C PHE A 71 -4.88 -17.97 -23.32
N LEU A 72 -5.80 -18.14 -22.36
CA LEU A 72 -6.36 -19.43 -22.01
C LEU A 72 -7.84 -19.40 -22.36
N SER A 73 -8.22 -20.18 -23.37
CA SER A 73 -9.62 -20.35 -23.80
C SER A 73 -10.36 -19.01 -23.98
N MET A 74 -9.80 -18.14 -24.82
CA MET A 74 -10.29 -16.78 -25.14
C MET A 74 -10.18 -15.74 -24.02
N LYS A 75 -9.71 -16.11 -22.82
CA LYS A 75 -9.44 -15.15 -21.75
C LYS A 75 -7.98 -14.74 -21.76
N GLU A 76 -7.76 -13.44 -21.81
CA GLU A 76 -6.45 -12.81 -21.68
C GLU A 76 -5.96 -12.86 -20.23
N PHE A 77 -4.67 -13.15 -20.08
CA PHE A 77 -3.92 -13.10 -18.83
C PHE A 77 -2.66 -12.29 -19.03
N LYS A 78 -2.37 -11.44 -18.04
CA LYS A 78 -1.16 -10.62 -17.98
C LYS A 78 -0.08 -11.42 -17.27
N CYS A 79 0.96 -11.84 -17.98
CA CYS A 79 1.96 -12.77 -17.46
C CYS A 79 3.40 -12.29 -17.65
N LEU A 80 4.26 -12.69 -16.72
CA LEU A 80 5.70 -12.65 -16.85
C LEU A 80 6.16 -14.02 -17.34
N GLU A 81 6.94 -14.02 -18.41
CA GLU A 81 7.51 -15.22 -19.01
C GLU A 81 8.99 -15.31 -18.64
N SER A 82 9.40 -16.48 -18.15
CA SER A 82 10.81 -16.87 -17.98
C SER A 82 11.10 -18.11 -18.81
N ALA A 83 12.37 -18.54 -18.83
CA ALA A 83 12.75 -19.77 -19.53
C ALA A 83 12.14 -21.05 -18.91
N GLU A 84 11.76 -21.02 -17.63
CA GLU A 84 11.31 -22.20 -16.87
C GLU A 84 9.81 -22.19 -16.55
N GLU A 85 9.22 -21.00 -16.42
CA GLU A 85 7.83 -20.83 -16.00
C GLU A 85 7.17 -19.57 -16.56
N ILE A 86 5.83 -19.60 -16.65
CA ILE A 86 4.98 -18.45 -16.93
C ILE A 86 4.19 -18.15 -15.66
N GLN A 87 4.33 -16.95 -15.14
CA GLN A 87 3.63 -16.48 -13.93
C GLN A 87 2.65 -15.39 -14.31
N CYS A 88 1.35 -15.61 -14.07
CA CYS A 88 0.29 -14.69 -14.47
C CYS A 88 -0.32 -13.96 -13.28
N HIS A 89 -0.56 -12.65 -13.45
CA HIS A 89 -1.35 -11.87 -12.52
C HIS A 89 -2.83 -12.26 -12.65
N VAL A 90 -3.44 -12.62 -11.52
CA VAL A 90 -4.86 -12.96 -11.43
C VAL A 90 -5.50 -11.99 -10.43
N PRO A 91 -6.28 -11.00 -10.91
CA PRO A 91 -6.89 -10.02 -10.02
C PRO A 91 -7.96 -10.69 -9.15
N TYR A 92 -8.05 -10.25 -7.90
CA TYR A 92 -9.09 -10.70 -6.98
C TYR A 92 -10.48 -10.27 -7.49
N PRO A 93 -11.48 -11.18 -7.58
CA PRO A 93 -12.70 -10.90 -8.34
C PRO A 93 -13.78 -10.14 -7.56
N TYR A 94 -13.59 -9.91 -6.26
CA TYR A 94 -14.59 -9.30 -5.39
C TYR A 94 -14.13 -7.95 -4.85
N PRO A 95 -15.06 -7.00 -4.61
CA PRO A 95 -14.73 -5.75 -3.95
C PRO A 95 -14.10 -5.99 -2.58
N GLN A 96 -13.10 -5.18 -2.26
CA GLN A 96 -12.36 -5.22 -1.01
C GLN A 96 -12.18 -3.78 -0.48
N PRO A 97 -12.07 -3.57 0.85
CA PRO A 97 -12.17 -2.24 1.47
C PRO A 97 -10.95 -1.33 1.28
N GLY A 98 -9.82 -1.83 0.80
CA GLY A 98 -8.58 -1.10 0.57
C GLY A 98 -7.91 -0.65 1.87
N ILE A 99 -7.98 -1.48 2.92
CA ILE A 99 -7.44 -1.13 4.24
C ILE A 99 -6.61 -2.25 4.85
N VAL A 100 -5.62 -1.86 5.66
CA VAL A 100 -4.89 -2.74 6.57
C VAL A 100 -4.94 -2.20 7.99
N ARG A 101 -4.71 -3.09 8.96
CA ARG A 101 -4.58 -2.77 10.38
C ARG A 101 -3.32 -3.42 10.94
N ASP A 102 -2.88 -2.94 12.10
CA ASP A 102 -1.87 -3.64 12.87
C ASP A 102 -2.34 -5.08 13.15
N GLY A 103 -1.51 -6.05 12.78
CA GLY A 103 -1.81 -7.49 12.87
C GLY A 103 -2.81 -8.04 11.83
N ASP A 104 -3.38 -7.22 10.93
CA ASP A 104 -4.31 -7.67 9.88
C ASP A 104 -4.01 -7.01 8.53
N LEU A 105 -3.23 -7.72 7.71
CA LEU A 105 -2.79 -7.30 6.37
C LEU A 105 -3.51 -8.04 5.24
N ARG A 106 -4.53 -8.86 5.55
CA ARG A 106 -5.12 -9.84 4.61
C ARG A 106 -5.55 -9.23 3.28
N TRP A 107 -6.02 -7.98 3.29
CA TRP A 107 -6.47 -7.32 2.07
C TRP A 107 -5.35 -7.03 1.07
N LEU A 108 -4.08 -6.94 1.50
CA LEU A 108 -2.93 -6.86 0.57
C LEU A 108 -2.76 -8.14 -0.26
N GLU A 109 -3.14 -9.29 0.28
CA GLU A 109 -3.11 -10.57 -0.44
C GLU A 109 -4.27 -10.71 -1.44
N HIS A 110 -5.29 -9.85 -1.32
CA HIS A 110 -6.55 -9.89 -2.09
C HIS A 110 -6.71 -8.62 -2.95
N SER A 111 -5.58 -7.99 -3.32
CA SER A 111 -5.54 -6.77 -4.13
C SER A 111 -4.77 -6.97 -5.41
#